data_AF-A0A9W7UII4-F1
#
_entry.id   AF-A0A9W7UII4-F1
#
_cell.length_a   1.000
_cell.length_b   1.000
_cell.length_c   1.000
_cell.angle_alpha   90.00
_cell.angle_beta   90.00
_cell.angle_gamma   90.00
#
_symmetry.space_group_name_H-M   'P 1'
#
loop_
_entity.id
_entity.type
_entity.pdbx_description
1 polymer ?
#
loop_
_entity_poly.entity_id
_entity_poly.type
_entity_poly.pdbx_seq_one_letter_code
_entity_poly.pdbx_strand_id
1 'polypeptide(L)'
;MILKKLLIYSFKELSVLKEYTFNTLGLNIILGEKKDEHDEANGVGKTTMVECISFLLGKEIHKYYTDTPILINKEIFLALEVSSNGRTMFLGRHINTPEKGYVLFDNKINYNLSEWKLYDDTDYKNFIHNEILGEETTNITFAAVRDYIMRDEQDGFTKNNLGIAKRPVVYQSKALAFLCGLPYNSEIEIKKITNEISKLKDEKSALMTSIGESVSSLKSRKTKCLNEIKKIEKDINQININ
;
A
#
# COMPACT_ATOMS: atom_id res chain seq x y z
N MET A 1 5.58 -5.64 13.40
CA MET A 1 5.87 -4.44 14.22
C MET A 1 4.86 -4.32 15.36
N ILE A 2 5.31 -3.97 16.58
CA ILE A 2 4.49 -3.76 17.80
C ILE A 2 4.72 -2.33 18.29
N LEU A 3 3.63 -1.59 18.56
CA LEU A 3 3.70 -0.23 19.12
C LEU A 3 3.96 -0.29 20.62
N LYS A 4 4.94 0.47 21.12
CA LYS A 4 5.29 0.52 22.54
C LYS A 4 4.91 1.83 23.19
N LYS A 5 5.24 2.95 22.56
CA LYS A 5 5.08 4.27 23.17
C LYS A 5 4.96 5.38 22.13
N LEU A 6 4.04 6.31 22.32
CA LEU A 6 3.92 7.55 21.56
C LEU A 6 4.40 8.73 22.41
N LEU A 7 5.28 9.54 21.84
CA LEU A 7 5.90 10.70 22.46
C LEU A 7 5.57 11.96 21.66
N ILE A 8 5.20 13.02 22.37
CA ILE A 8 5.00 14.36 21.81
C ILE A 8 6.04 15.27 22.46
N TYR A 9 6.98 15.75 21.65
CA TYR A 9 8.09 16.59 22.09
C TYR A 9 7.99 17.98 21.46
N SER A 10 8.39 19.01 22.18
CA SER A 10 8.51 20.38 21.66
C SER A 10 9.98 20.75 21.57
N PHE A 11 10.46 21.06 20.36
CA PHE A 11 11.80 21.63 20.19
C PHE A 11 11.88 23.06 20.71
N LYS A 12 10.75 23.77 20.77
CA LYS A 12 10.69 25.11 21.37
C LYS A 12 10.88 25.08 22.90
N GLU A 13 10.21 24.15 23.57
CA GLU A 13 10.22 24.03 25.05
C GLU A 13 11.29 23.05 25.56
N LEU A 14 11.98 22.35 24.66
CA LEU A 14 12.99 21.33 24.94
C LEU A 14 12.51 20.25 25.94
N SER A 15 11.24 19.87 25.83
CA SER A 15 10.61 18.95 26.78
C SER A 15 9.56 18.06 26.12
N VAL A 16 9.34 16.90 26.75
CA VAL A 16 8.23 16.00 26.39
C VAL A 16 6.94 16.59 26.94
N LEU A 17 6.04 16.96 26.05
CA LEU A 17 4.73 17.50 26.41
C LEU A 17 3.80 16.39 26.89
N LYS A 18 3.82 15.24 26.22
CA LYS A 18 3.00 14.07 26.55
C LYS A 18 3.66 12.77 26.14
N GLU A 19 3.36 11.72 26.90
CA GLU A 19 3.78 10.35 26.64
C GLU A 19 2.58 9.42 26.81
N TYR A 20 2.43 8.47 25.89
CA TYR A 20 1.40 7.43 25.96
C TYR A 20 2.06 6.06 25.77
N THR A 21 1.88 5.16 26.73
CA THR A 21 2.40 3.79 26.65
C THR A 21 1.31 2.84 26.19
N PHE A 22 1.66 1.91 25.30
CA PHE A 22 0.76 0.89 24.78
C PHE A 22 1.06 -0.47 25.40
N ASN A 23 0.02 -1.28 25.55
CA ASN A 23 0.17 -2.70 25.82
C ASN A 23 0.84 -3.35 24.60
N THR A 24 1.94 -4.05 24.84
CA THR A 24 2.71 -4.74 23.80
C THR A 24 2.07 -6.05 23.34
N LEU A 25 1.13 -6.57 24.13
CA LEU A 25 0.37 -7.79 23.86
C LEU A 25 -1.13 -7.51 24.01
N GLY A 26 -1.93 -8.05 23.09
CA GLY A 26 -3.39 -7.95 23.13
C GLY A 26 -3.94 -6.68 22.48
N LEU A 27 -5.07 -6.19 23.02
CA LEU A 27 -5.84 -5.07 22.48
C LEU A 27 -5.57 -3.79 23.26
N ASN A 28 -5.31 -2.69 22.54
CA ASN A 28 -5.29 -1.34 23.09
C ASN A 28 -6.61 -0.63 22.75
N ILE A 29 -7.28 -0.05 23.74
CA ILE A 29 -8.54 0.70 23.56
C ILE A 29 -8.29 2.14 24.03
N ILE A 30 -8.54 3.12 23.17
CA ILE A 30 -8.43 4.55 23.48
C ILE A 30 -9.83 5.07 23.78
N LEU A 31 -10.15 5.22 25.06
CA LEU A 31 -11.45 5.72 25.53
C LEU A 31 -11.34 7.18 25.93
N GLY A 32 -12.42 7.93 25.71
CA GLY A 32 -12.55 9.32 26.09
C GLY A 32 -13.63 9.43 27.15
N GLU A 33 -13.23 9.79 28.37
CA GLU A 33 -14.15 9.97 29.48
C GLU A 33 -14.66 11.42 29.50
N LYS A 34 -15.97 11.59 29.74
CA LYS A 34 -16.58 12.91 29.98
C LYS A 34 -16.17 13.38 31.36
N LYS A 35 -15.72 14.63 31.47
CA LYS A 35 -15.40 15.22 32.78
C LYS A 35 -16.64 15.77 33.50
N ASP A 36 -17.69 16.13 32.74
CA ASP A 36 -18.96 16.65 33.26
C ASP A 36 -20.17 16.01 32.58
N GLU A 37 -21.33 15.96 33.27
CA GLU A 37 -22.59 15.41 32.73
C GLU A 37 -23.10 16.17 31.48
N HIS A 38 -22.70 17.43 31.34
CA HIS A 38 -23.03 18.29 30.20
C HIS A 38 -21.97 18.32 29.10
N ASP A 39 -20.80 17.71 29.32
CA ASP A 39 -19.76 17.63 28.30
C ASP A 39 -20.08 16.49 27.33
N GLU A 40 -20.11 16.79 26.05
CA GLU A 40 -19.98 15.74 25.04
C GLU A 40 -18.57 15.14 25.13
N ALA A 41 -18.41 13.82 25.02
CA ALA A 41 -17.08 13.17 25.01
C ALA A 41 -16.25 13.50 23.74
N ASN A 42 -16.74 14.47 22.95
CA ASN A 42 -16.20 14.95 21.70
C ASN A 42 -15.12 16.01 22.00
N GLY A 43 -13.95 15.89 21.38
CA GLY A 43 -12.86 16.87 21.55
C GLY A 43 -11.79 16.54 22.59
N VAL A 44 -11.88 15.40 23.30
CA VAL A 44 -10.85 14.97 24.27
C VAL A 44 -9.54 14.46 23.65
N GLY A 45 -9.41 14.50 22.32
CA GLY A 45 -8.17 14.18 21.59
C GLY A 45 -7.98 12.72 21.17
N LYS A 46 -9.04 11.89 21.21
CA LYS A 46 -8.99 10.49 20.73
C LYS A 46 -8.55 10.41 19.26
N THR A 47 -9.27 11.12 18.39
CA THR A 47 -8.99 11.18 16.95
C THR A 47 -7.58 11.69 16.68
N THR A 48 -7.18 12.75 17.38
CA THR A 48 -5.81 13.30 17.30
C THR A 48 -4.74 12.25 17.59
N MET A 49 -4.93 11.42 18.61
CA MET A 49 -3.96 10.35 18.92
C MET A 49 -3.84 9.34 17.77
N VAL A 50 -4.97 8.90 17.21
CA VAL A 50 -5.00 7.95 16.07
C VAL A 50 -4.39 8.58 14.81
N GLU A 51 -4.65 9.88 14.57
CA GLU A 51 -4.06 10.63 13.47
C GLU A 51 -2.55 10.75 13.60
N CYS A 52 -2.03 11.06 14.79
CA CYS A 52 -0.58 11.12 15.04
C CYS A 52 0.10 9.77 14.80
N ILE A 53 -0.48 8.67 15.28
CA ILE A 53 0.06 7.32 15.04
C ILE A 53 0.00 7.02 13.53
N SER A 54 -1.14 7.30 12.87
CA SER A 54 -1.29 7.05 11.44
C SER A 54 -0.29 7.85 10.61
N PHE A 55 -0.01 9.09 11.00
CA PHE A 55 0.99 9.96 10.38
C PHE A 55 2.40 9.38 10.48
N LEU A 56 2.79 8.93 11.68
CA LEU A 56 4.08 8.25 11.90
C LEU A 56 4.17 6.92 11.13
N LEU A 57 3.04 6.32 10.80
CA LEU A 57 2.91 5.12 9.98
C LEU A 57 2.64 5.43 8.49
N GLY A 58 2.98 6.64 8.02
CA GLY A 58 2.99 7.00 6.61
C GLY A 58 1.66 7.50 6.03
N LYS A 59 0.66 7.80 6.87
CA LYS A 59 -0.49 8.63 6.44
C LYS A 59 -0.04 10.09 6.34
N GLU A 60 -0.73 10.88 5.52
CA GLU A 60 -0.60 12.33 5.60
C GLU A 60 -1.31 12.86 6.87
N ILE A 61 -0.74 13.89 7.48
CA ILE A 61 -1.36 14.58 8.61
C ILE A 61 -2.39 15.60 8.12
N HIS A 62 -3.46 15.81 8.87
CA HIS A 62 -4.47 16.80 8.52
C HIS A 62 -3.88 18.22 8.53
N LYS A 63 -4.28 19.07 7.57
CA LYS A 63 -3.75 20.44 7.42
C LYS A 63 -3.92 21.32 8.66
N TYR A 64 -4.94 21.04 9.47
CA TYR A 64 -5.11 21.68 10.77
C TYR A 64 -3.82 21.71 11.60
N TYR A 65 -3.06 20.61 11.64
CA TYR A 65 -1.83 20.52 12.42
C TYR A 65 -0.69 21.34 11.83
N THR A 66 -0.65 21.48 10.49
CA THR A 66 0.38 22.23 9.77
C THR A 66 0.08 23.70 9.62
N ASP A 67 -1.18 24.10 9.80
CA ASP A 67 -1.66 25.46 9.59
C ASP A 67 -1.90 26.21 10.90
N THR A 68 -2.00 25.50 12.03
CA THR A 68 -2.24 26.10 13.36
C THR A 68 -0.97 26.76 13.91
N PRO A 69 -0.91 28.10 14.06
CA PRO A 69 0.32 28.80 14.44
C PRO A 69 0.88 28.38 15.80
N ILE A 70 0.01 28.05 16.76
CA ILE A 70 0.42 27.61 18.09
C ILE A 70 1.22 26.31 18.01
N LEU A 71 0.80 25.36 17.17
CA LEU A 71 1.49 24.10 16.99
C LEU A 71 2.82 24.31 16.25
N ILE A 72 2.80 25.12 15.19
CA ILE A 72 4.00 25.45 14.40
C ILE A 72 5.07 26.10 15.27
N ASN A 73 4.68 27.08 16.10
CA ASN A 73 5.59 27.81 16.98
C ASN A 73 6.18 26.94 18.09
N LYS A 74 5.48 25.87 18.49
CA LYS A 74 6.00 24.90 19.46
C LYS A 74 6.97 23.90 18.87
N GLU A 75 7.14 23.88 17.54
CA GLU A 75 8.03 22.95 16.82
C GLU A 75 7.82 21.50 17.30
N ILE A 76 6.58 21.02 17.11
CA ILE A 76 6.18 19.72 17.62
C ILE A 76 6.82 18.59 16.79
N PHE A 77 7.48 17.69 17.50
CA PHE A 77 8.00 16.43 17.00
C PHE A 77 7.25 15.27 17.62
N LEU A 78 6.76 14.39 16.75
CA LEU A 78 6.07 13.18 17.14
C LEU A 78 7.04 12.01 16.97
N ALA A 79 7.12 11.15 17.98
CA ALA A 79 7.94 9.95 17.92
C ALA A 79 7.15 8.72 18.42
N LEU A 80 7.23 7.62 17.68
CA LEU A 80 6.59 6.35 18.02
C LEU A 80 7.66 5.28 18.20
N GLU A 81 7.82 4.83 19.44
CA GLU A 81 8.64 3.67 19.76
C GLU A 81 7.95 2.41 19.29
N VAL A 82 8.64 1.61 18.48
CA VAL A 82 8.15 0.35 17.94
C VAL A 82 9.18 -0.75 18.10
N SER A 83 8.70 -1.99 18.19
CA SER A 83 9.51 -3.19 18.10
C SER A 83 9.17 -3.93 16.82
N SER A 84 10.15 -4.13 15.94
CA SER A 84 9.99 -4.89 14.70
C SER A 84 11.15 -5.85 14.54
N ASN A 85 10.90 -7.11 14.15
CA ASN A 85 11.94 -8.11 13.88
C ASN A 85 13.02 -8.23 14.99
N GLY A 86 12.60 -8.16 16.25
CA GLY A 86 13.50 -8.27 17.41
C GLY A 86 14.33 -7.01 17.74
N ARG A 87 14.18 -5.91 17.00
CA ARG A 87 14.85 -4.62 17.26
C ARG A 87 13.85 -3.55 17.69
N THR A 88 14.28 -2.68 18.61
CA THR A 88 13.57 -1.44 18.93
C THR A 88 14.01 -0.35 17.95
N MET A 89 13.06 0.48 17.53
CA MET A 89 13.33 1.70 16.78
C MET A 89 12.31 2.78 17.12
N PHE A 90 12.62 4.02 16.77
CA PHE A 90 11.71 5.14 16.86
C PHE A 90 11.40 5.67 15.46
N LEU A 91 10.11 5.86 15.20
CA LEU A 91 9.57 6.47 14.01
C LEU A 91 9.22 7.92 14.32
N GLY A 92 9.81 8.88 13.62
CA GLY A 92 9.73 10.30 13.94
C GLY A 92 9.24 11.15 12.78
N ARG A 93 8.39 12.14 13.06
CA ARG A 93 8.02 13.19 12.10
C ARG A 93 7.82 14.53 12.80
N HIS A 94 8.19 15.60 12.10
CA HIS A 94 8.00 16.97 12.56
C HIS A 94 6.79 17.59 11.87
N ILE A 95 5.89 18.25 12.62
CA ILE A 95 4.67 18.80 12.01
C ILE A 95 4.95 19.95 11.04
N ASN A 96 6.05 20.70 11.24
CA ASN A 96 6.45 21.80 10.33
C ASN A 96 7.12 21.30 9.04
N THR A 97 7.59 20.04 9.00
CA THR A 97 8.17 19.42 7.79
C THR A 97 7.55 18.03 7.60
N PRO A 98 6.22 17.97 7.34
CA PRO A 98 5.47 16.72 7.35
C PRO A 98 5.88 15.74 6.24
N GLU A 99 6.56 16.23 5.21
CA GLU A 99 7.13 15.48 4.09
C GLU A 99 8.44 14.74 4.44
N LYS A 100 8.96 14.90 5.65
CA LYS A 100 10.19 14.25 6.12
C LYS A 100 9.89 13.22 7.18
N GLY A 101 10.54 12.06 7.05
CA GLY A 101 10.49 10.98 8.02
C GLY A 101 11.85 10.75 8.66
N TYR A 102 11.85 10.47 9.96
CA TYR A 102 13.05 10.21 10.73
C TYR A 102 12.95 8.81 11.33
N VAL A 103 14.03 8.04 11.28
CA VAL A 103 14.10 6.72 11.92
C VAL A 103 15.36 6.63 12.77
N LEU A 104 15.19 6.27 14.05
CA LEU A 104 16.28 6.02 14.99
C LEU A 104 16.30 4.54 15.37
N PHE A 105 17.41 3.87 15.12
CA PHE A 105 17.61 2.47 15.48
C PHE A 105 18.35 2.36 16.82
N ASP A 106 17.64 2.67 17.90
CA ASP A 106 18.17 2.63 19.26
C ASP A 106 17.08 2.16 20.24
N ASN A 107 17.48 1.76 21.45
CA ASN A 107 16.61 1.44 22.57
C ASN A 107 16.19 2.68 23.38
N LYS A 108 16.89 3.81 23.21
CA LYS A 108 16.55 5.08 23.86
C LYS A 108 16.30 6.16 22.82
N ILE A 109 15.33 7.03 23.11
CA ILE A 109 15.09 8.19 22.26
C ILE A 109 16.24 9.19 22.42
N ASN A 110 16.71 9.74 21.31
CA ASN A 110 17.55 10.92 21.28
C ASN A 110 16.80 12.04 20.56
N TYR A 111 16.78 13.24 21.13
CA TYR A 111 16.13 14.40 20.51
C TYR A 111 17.02 15.16 19.52
N ASN A 112 18.30 14.79 19.42
CA ASN A 112 19.21 15.29 18.40
C ASN A 112 18.91 14.63 17.04
N LEU A 113 18.20 15.35 16.16
CA LEU A 113 17.81 14.84 14.84
C LEU A 113 18.98 14.46 13.92
N SER A 114 20.21 14.92 14.19
CA SER A 114 21.39 14.52 13.41
C SER A 114 21.75 13.03 13.58
N GLU A 115 21.31 12.40 14.66
CA GLU A 115 21.50 10.97 14.92
C GLU A 115 20.40 10.10 14.28
N TRP A 116 19.35 10.74 13.75
CA TRP A 116 18.26 10.03 13.08
C TRP A 116 18.57 9.90 11.60
N LYS A 117 18.22 8.74 11.05
CA LYS A 117 18.23 8.56 9.60
C LYS A 117 17.05 9.30 9.00
N LEU A 118 17.35 10.30 8.16
CA LEU A 118 16.36 11.09 7.44
C LEU A 118 15.95 10.39 6.14
N TYR A 119 14.65 10.44 5.87
CA TYR A 119 14.00 9.92 4.67
C TYR A 119 13.09 11.01 4.09
N ASP A 120 12.94 11.04 2.77
CA ASP A 120 11.82 11.74 2.15
C ASP A 120 10.50 10.98 2.39
N ASP A 121 9.38 11.60 2.04
CA ASP A 121 8.06 11.02 2.32
C ASP A 121 7.83 9.67 1.62
N THR A 122 8.33 9.51 0.38
CA THR A 122 8.11 8.31 -0.42
C THR A 122 8.95 7.15 0.13
N ASP A 123 10.24 7.40 0.37
CA ASP A 123 11.17 6.43 0.92
C ASP A 123 10.77 6.05 2.35
N TYR A 124 10.27 6.99 3.14
CA TYR A 124 9.73 6.70 4.46
C TYR A 124 8.49 5.79 4.39
N LYS A 125 7.54 6.09 3.49
CA LYS A 125 6.35 5.24 3.29
C LYS A 125 6.75 3.82 2.84
N ASN A 126 7.75 3.71 1.98
CA ASN A 126 8.32 2.41 1.55
C ASN A 126 9.02 1.69 2.71
N PHE A 127 9.78 2.41 3.53
CA PHE A 127 10.41 1.86 4.73
C PHE A 127 9.35 1.27 5.68
N ILE A 128 8.30 2.04 6.01
CA ILE A 128 7.20 1.56 6.86
C ILE A 128 6.49 0.35 6.24
N HIS A 129 6.26 0.38 4.92
CA HIS A 129 5.69 -0.76 4.21
C HIS A 129 6.52 -2.02 4.45
N ASN A 130 7.82 -1.95 4.17
CA ASN A 130 8.72 -3.11 4.23
C ASN A 130 8.85 -3.62 5.67
N GLU A 131 8.89 -2.73 6.67
CA GLU A 131 8.94 -3.12 8.08
C GLU A 131 7.69 -3.85 8.57
N ILE A 132 6.52 -3.60 7.97
CA ILE A 132 5.25 -4.16 8.42
C ILE A 132 4.82 -5.36 7.56
N LEU A 133 4.92 -5.25 6.25
CA LEU A 133 4.44 -6.25 5.29
C LEU A 133 5.55 -7.13 4.68
N GLY A 134 6.82 -6.77 4.82
CA GLY A 134 7.94 -7.44 4.14
C GLY A 134 8.18 -6.90 2.73
N GLU A 135 9.41 -7.04 2.23
CA GLU A 135 9.84 -6.54 0.92
C GLU A 135 9.26 -7.36 -0.24
N GLU A 136 8.98 -8.63 0.01
CA GLU A 136 8.38 -9.58 -0.93
C GLU A 136 6.89 -9.31 -1.20
N THR A 137 6.23 -8.52 -0.35
CA THR A 137 4.81 -8.22 -0.48
C THR A 137 4.58 -7.24 -1.63
N THR A 138 4.29 -7.79 -2.79
CA THR A 138 3.99 -7.00 -3.99
C THR A 138 2.49 -6.83 -4.20
N ASN A 139 2.14 -5.74 -4.88
CA ASN A 139 0.79 -5.38 -5.32
C ASN A 139 -0.22 -5.02 -4.20
N ILE A 140 0.16 -5.04 -2.93
CA ILE A 140 -0.65 -4.49 -1.85
C ILE A 140 0.22 -3.61 -0.95
N THR A 141 -0.27 -2.43 -0.58
CA THR A 141 0.49 -1.48 0.24
C THR A 141 0.03 -1.49 1.68
N PHE A 142 0.93 -1.17 2.61
CA PHE A 142 0.55 -0.96 4.01
C PHE A 142 -0.56 0.10 4.14
N ALA A 143 -0.51 1.17 3.35
CA ALA A 143 -1.56 2.18 3.32
C ALA A 143 -2.95 1.60 2.99
N ALA A 144 -3.03 0.58 2.13
CA ALA A 144 -4.30 -0.06 1.77
C ALA A 144 -4.87 -0.89 2.93
N VAL A 145 -4.03 -1.53 3.74
CA VAL A 145 -4.48 -2.39 4.86
C VAL A 145 -4.58 -1.66 6.19
N ARG A 146 -3.82 -0.57 6.38
CA ARG A 146 -3.77 0.20 7.64
C ARG A 146 -5.15 0.58 8.14
N ASP A 147 -6.03 1.05 7.27
CA ASP A 147 -7.35 1.55 7.65
C ASP A 147 -8.28 0.42 8.19
N TYR A 148 -7.96 -0.85 7.91
CA TYR A 148 -8.65 -2.01 8.50
C TYR A 148 -8.10 -2.39 9.88
N ILE A 149 -6.83 -2.07 10.13
CA ILE A 149 -6.08 -2.37 11.37
C ILE A 149 -6.27 -1.26 12.40
N MET A 150 -6.18 0.00 11.96
CA MET A 150 -6.30 1.22 12.76
C MET A 150 -7.61 1.92 12.42
N ARG A 151 -8.58 1.85 13.33
CA ARG A 151 -9.95 2.31 13.07
C ARG A 151 -10.19 3.71 13.64
N ASP A 152 -10.83 4.54 12.83
CA ASP A 152 -11.56 5.71 13.28
C ASP A 152 -13.07 5.43 13.06
N GLU A 153 -13.90 5.75 14.03
CA GLU A 153 -15.33 5.41 14.05
C GLU A 153 -16.12 6.05 12.90
N GLN A 154 -15.60 7.13 12.30
CA GLN A 154 -16.31 7.87 11.25
C GLN A 154 -16.29 7.20 9.87
N ASP A 155 -15.20 6.52 9.50
CA ASP A 155 -14.97 6.05 8.12
C ASP A 155 -14.61 4.56 7.99
N GLY A 156 -14.40 3.87 9.11
CA GLY A 156 -13.78 2.53 9.14
C GLY A 156 -14.60 1.44 8.44
N PHE A 157 -15.92 1.56 8.42
CA PHE A 157 -16.83 0.64 7.73
C PHE A 157 -18.10 1.36 7.31
N THR A 158 -18.49 1.21 6.05
CA THR A 158 -19.89 1.45 5.66
C THR A 158 -20.78 0.67 6.62
N LYS A 159 -21.77 1.32 7.22
CA LYS A 159 -22.54 0.93 8.44
C LYS A 159 -22.94 -0.56 8.59
N ASN A 160 -22.94 -1.34 7.50
CA ASN A 160 -23.27 -2.76 7.43
C ASN A 160 -22.26 -3.65 6.66
N ASN A 161 -21.03 -3.19 6.36
CA ASN A 161 -20.07 -3.95 5.55
C ASN A 161 -18.62 -3.70 5.99
N LEU A 162 -17.75 -4.68 5.75
CA LEU A 162 -16.29 -4.56 5.91
C LEU A 162 -15.64 -3.64 4.85
N GLY A 163 -16.40 -2.72 4.25
CA GLY A 163 -15.92 -1.86 3.16
C GLY A 163 -15.62 -0.44 3.62
N ILE A 164 -14.52 0.12 3.13
CA ILE A 164 -14.11 1.52 3.35
C ILE A 164 -14.79 2.42 2.31
N ALA A 165 -15.40 3.52 2.75
CA ALA A 165 -16.07 4.46 1.87
C ALA A 165 -15.14 4.97 0.75
N LYS A 166 -15.67 5.18 -0.46
CA LYS A 166 -14.95 5.70 -1.64
C LYS A 166 -13.79 4.84 -2.18
N ARG A 167 -13.51 3.67 -1.62
CA ARG A 167 -12.53 2.72 -2.17
C ARG A 167 -13.21 1.76 -3.17
N PRO A 168 -12.65 1.50 -4.37
CA PRO A 168 -13.25 0.53 -5.29
C PRO A 168 -13.27 -0.90 -4.72
N VAL A 169 -14.32 -1.66 -5.03
CA VAL A 169 -14.59 -3.01 -4.47
C VAL A 169 -13.42 -3.97 -4.65
N VAL A 170 -12.79 -3.97 -5.83
CA VAL A 170 -11.63 -4.84 -6.14
C VAL A 170 -10.49 -4.63 -5.14
N TYR A 171 -10.19 -3.37 -4.77
CA TYR A 171 -9.12 -3.07 -3.82
C TYR A 171 -9.51 -3.40 -2.38
N GLN A 172 -10.79 -3.28 -2.01
CA GLN A 172 -11.28 -3.72 -0.71
C GLN A 172 -11.20 -5.24 -0.56
N SER A 173 -11.70 -5.97 -1.55
CA SER A 173 -11.64 -7.44 -1.62
C SER A 173 -10.20 -7.91 -1.52
N LYS A 174 -9.30 -7.29 -2.29
CA LYS A 174 -7.86 -7.54 -2.23
C LYS A 174 -7.27 -7.33 -0.83
N ALA A 175 -7.57 -6.20 -0.20
CA ALA A 175 -7.03 -5.90 1.13
C ALA A 175 -7.52 -6.87 2.21
N LEU A 176 -8.81 -7.21 2.17
CA LEU A 176 -9.41 -8.20 3.08
C LEU A 176 -8.86 -9.61 2.82
N ALA A 177 -8.75 -10.02 1.55
CA ALA A 177 -8.16 -11.31 1.19
C ALA A 177 -6.73 -11.42 1.73
N PHE A 178 -5.91 -10.37 1.56
CA PHE A 178 -4.55 -10.33 2.11
C PHE A 178 -4.54 -10.46 3.63
N LEU A 179 -5.36 -9.69 4.34
CA LEU A 179 -5.45 -9.74 5.81
C LEU A 179 -5.94 -11.11 6.34
N CYS A 180 -6.74 -11.82 5.55
CA CYS A 180 -7.22 -13.17 5.86
C CYS A 180 -6.26 -14.28 5.39
N GLY A 181 -5.10 -13.96 4.79
CA GLY A 181 -4.17 -14.96 4.25
C GLY A 181 -4.70 -15.71 3.03
N LEU A 182 -5.66 -15.13 2.30
CA LEU A 182 -6.24 -15.68 1.08
C LEU A 182 -5.50 -15.17 -0.17
N PRO A 183 -5.58 -15.88 -1.31
CA PRO A 183 -5.08 -15.38 -2.58
C PRO A 183 -5.73 -14.04 -2.95
N TYR A 184 -4.93 -12.97 -2.97
CA TYR A 184 -5.43 -11.59 -3.07
C TYR A 184 -5.16 -10.93 -4.44
N ASN A 185 -4.34 -11.55 -5.30
CA ASN A 185 -4.00 -11.04 -6.62
C ASN A 185 -4.79 -11.68 -7.76
N SER A 186 -5.58 -12.72 -7.49
CA SER A 186 -6.21 -13.56 -8.52
C SER A 186 -7.09 -12.75 -9.49
N GLU A 187 -7.89 -11.81 -8.99
CA GLU A 187 -8.77 -11.00 -9.84
C GLU A 187 -7.99 -10.08 -10.80
N ILE A 188 -6.86 -9.55 -10.34
CA ILE A 188 -5.98 -8.70 -11.15
C ILE A 188 -5.26 -9.54 -12.21
N GLU A 189 -4.78 -10.72 -11.83
CA GLU A 189 -4.14 -11.66 -12.76
C GLU A 189 -5.11 -12.13 -13.84
N ILE A 190 -6.33 -12.52 -13.47
CA ILE A 190 -7.39 -12.89 -14.40
C ILE A 190 -7.68 -11.74 -15.36
N LYS A 191 -7.79 -10.51 -14.85
CA LYS A 191 -8.05 -9.33 -15.69
C LYS A 191 -6.91 -9.04 -16.66
N LYS A 192 -5.65 -9.21 -16.23
CA LYS A 192 -4.47 -9.06 -17.09
C LYS A 192 -4.51 -10.04 -18.25
N ILE A 193 -4.72 -11.33 -17.95
CA ILE A 193 -4.82 -12.40 -18.96
C ILE A 193 -5.99 -12.14 -19.91
N THR A 194 -7.16 -11.75 -19.37
CA THR A 194 -8.35 -11.45 -20.18
C THR A 194 -8.10 -10.30 -21.16
N ASN A 195 -7.39 -9.24 -20.73
CA ASN A 195 -7.03 -8.12 -21.59
C ASN A 195 -6.04 -8.53 -22.70
N GLU A 196 -5.05 -9.37 -22.38
CA GLU A 196 -4.11 -9.91 -23.37
C GLU A 196 -4.84 -10.77 -24.41
N ILE A 197 -5.78 -11.63 -23.97
CA ILE A 197 -6.63 -12.42 -24.87
C ILE A 197 -7.44 -11.51 -25.80
N SER A 198 -7.99 -10.41 -25.30
CA SER A 198 -8.74 -9.46 -26.13
C SER A 198 -7.86 -8.83 -27.19
N LYS A 199 -6.67 -8.31 -26.81
CA LYS A 199 -5.73 -7.72 -27.76
C LYS A 199 -5.33 -8.69 -28.86
N LEU A 200 -4.99 -9.93 -28.50
CA LEU A 200 -4.63 -10.97 -29.46
C LEU A 200 -5.79 -11.32 -30.41
N LYS A 201 -7.03 -11.28 -29.92
CA LYS A 201 -8.21 -11.47 -30.78
C LYS A 201 -8.38 -10.31 -31.77
N ASP A 202 -8.18 -9.08 -31.32
CA ASP A 202 -8.28 -7.88 -32.17
C ASP A 202 -7.19 -7.86 -33.23
N GLU A 203 -5.94 -8.16 -32.86
CA GLU A 203 -4.82 -8.31 -33.80
C GLU A 203 -5.06 -9.41 -34.83
N LYS A 204 -5.52 -10.58 -34.38
CA LYS A 204 -5.89 -11.70 -35.27
C LYS A 204 -6.98 -11.27 -36.26
N SER A 205 -8.00 -10.56 -35.79
CA SER A 205 -9.10 -10.05 -36.62
C SER A 205 -8.59 -9.08 -37.68
N ALA A 206 -7.75 -8.12 -37.28
CA ALA A 206 -7.15 -7.14 -38.19
C ALA A 206 -6.28 -7.81 -39.27
N LEU A 207 -5.46 -8.80 -38.89
CA LEU A 207 -4.66 -9.58 -39.83
C LEU A 207 -5.51 -10.37 -40.81
N MET A 208 -6.58 -11.02 -40.32
CA MET A 208 -7.51 -11.74 -41.20
C MET A 208 -8.20 -10.81 -42.21
N THR A 209 -8.61 -9.61 -41.79
CA THR A 209 -9.20 -8.61 -42.68
C THR A 209 -8.19 -8.13 -43.72
N SER A 210 -6.93 -7.89 -43.33
CA SER A 210 -5.87 -7.46 -44.25
C SER A 210 -5.48 -8.54 -45.27
N ILE A 211 -5.47 -9.81 -44.88
CA ILE A 211 -5.11 -10.93 -45.76
C ILE A 211 -6.33 -11.36 -46.60
N GLY A 212 -7.55 -11.03 -46.16
CA GLY A 212 -8.80 -11.42 -46.81
C GLY A 212 -9.10 -12.93 -46.71
N GLU A 213 -8.30 -13.68 -45.94
CA GLU A 213 -8.39 -15.12 -45.80
C GLU A 213 -8.36 -15.54 -44.33
N SER A 214 -9.11 -16.60 -44.02
CA SER A 214 -9.13 -17.19 -42.68
C SER A 214 -7.87 -18.03 -42.41
N VAL A 215 -7.52 -18.21 -41.14
CA VAL A 215 -6.41 -19.12 -40.76
C VAL A 215 -6.61 -20.54 -41.29
N SER A 216 -7.86 -21.00 -41.36
CA SER A 216 -8.21 -22.34 -41.87
C SER A 216 -7.98 -22.45 -43.38
N SER A 217 -8.33 -21.42 -44.16
CA SER A 217 -8.10 -21.40 -45.60
C SER A 217 -6.59 -21.35 -45.92
N LEU A 218 -5.82 -20.54 -45.19
CA LEU A 218 -4.37 -20.49 -45.33
C LEU A 218 -3.70 -21.84 -45.02
N LYS A 219 -4.15 -22.55 -43.97
CA LYS A 219 -3.66 -23.92 -43.67
C LYS A 219 -3.98 -24.91 -44.79
N SER A 220 -5.18 -24.83 -45.35
CA SER A 220 -5.59 -25.66 -46.49
C SER A 220 -4.71 -25.37 -47.72
N ARG A 221 -4.49 -24.09 -48.04
CA ARG A 221 -3.64 -23.66 -49.15
C ARG A 221 -2.20 -24.12 -48.98
N LYS A 222 -1.62 -23.96 -47.78
CA LYS A 222 -0.29 -24.49 -47.45
C LYS A 222 -0.21 -25.99 -47.72
N THR A 223 -1.21 -26.75 -47.31
CA THR A 223 -1.25 -28.21 -47.50
C THR A 223 -1.32 -28.57 -48.99
N LYS A 224 -2.13 -27.86 -49.78
CA LYS A 224 -2.19 -28.04 -51.24
C LYS A 224 -0.84 -27.75 -51.91
N CYS A 225 -0.23 -26.60 -51.61
CA CYS A 225 1.09 -26.26 -52.17
C CYS A 225 2.16 -27.30 -51.78
N LEU A 226 2.16 -27.80 -50.53
CA LEU A 226 3.10 -28.84 -50.11
C LEU A 226 2.91 -30.15 -50.88
N ASN A 227 1.67 -30.51 -51.19
CA ASN A 227 1.38 -31.69 -52.00
C ASN A 227 1.80 -31.51 -53.47
N GLU A 228 1.63 -30.31 -54.02
CA GLU A 228 2.12 -29.96 -55.36
C GLU A 228 3.64 -30.00 -55.43
N ILE A 229 4.34 -29.43 -54.45
CA ILE A 229 5.80 -29.51 -54.35
C ILE A 229 6.26 -30.97 -54.32
N LYS A 230 5.66 -31.81 -53.47
CA LYS A 230 5.98 -33.25 -53.43
C LYS A 230 5.74 -33.96 -54.76
N LYS A 231 4.71 -33.55 -55.50
CA LYS A 231 4.42 -34.10 -56.81
C LYS A 231 5.49 -33.68 -57.82
N ILE A 232 5.86 -32.41 -57.85
CA ILE A 232 6.94 -31.87 -58.70
C ILE A 232 8.29 -32.52 -58.34
N GLU A 233 8.62 -32.69 -57.06
CA GLU A 233 9.83 -33.38 -56.62
C GLU A 233 9.86 -34.84 -57.11
N LYS A 234 8.71 -35.52 -57.05
CA LYS A 234 8.58 -36.88 -57.58
C LYS A 234 8.76 -36.90 -59.10
N ASP A 235 8.17 -35.94 -59.81
CA ASP A 235 8.28 -35.82 -61.26
C ASP A 235 9.72 -35.50 -61.69
N ILE A 236 10.43 -34.61 -60.98
CA ILE A 236 11.87 -34.31 -61.19
C ILE A 236 12.73 -35.56 -60.97
N ASN A 237 12.47 -36.32 -59.89
CA ASN A 237 13.20 -37.57 -59.63
C ASN A 237 12.91 -38.67 -60.65
N GLN A 238 11.84 -38.56 -61.43
CA GLN A 238 11.49 -39.48 -62.51
C GLN A 238 12.02 -39.03 -63.88
N ILE A 239 12.46 -37.77 -64.03
CA ILE A 239 13.12 -37.29 -65.23
C ILE A 239 14.56 -37.77 -65.21
N ASN A 240 14.80 -38.89 -65.90
CA ASN A 240 16.12 -39.42 -66.16
C ASN A 240 16.74 -38.61 -67.30
N ILE A 241 17.64 -37.67 -66.97
CA ILE A 241 18.41 -36.93 -67.97
C ILE A 241 19.56 -37.84 -68.42
N ASN A 242 19.32 -38.58 -69.50
CA ASN A 242 20.39 -39.14 -70.34
C ASN A 242 20.77 -38.13 -71.42
#